data_AF-A0A150GXR7-F1
#
_entry.id   AF-A0A150GXR7-F1
#
_cell.length_a   1.000
_cell.length_b   1.000
_cell.length_c   1.000
_cell.angle_alpha   90.00
_cell.angle_beta   90.00
_cell.angle_gamma   90.00
#
_symmetry.space_group_name_H-M   'P 1'
#
loop_
_entity.id
_entity.type
_entity.pdbx_description
1 polymer ?
#
loop_
_entity_poly.entity_id
_entity_poly.type
_entity_poly.pdbx_seq_one_letter_code
_entity_poly.pdbx_strand_id
1 'polypeptide(L)'
;MDNVKEMESFAEVIRQAISETFVRLDNDWIAVGHMSGTTVTAAIVIGYLLTVANIGDSSAVLDTGCSILELTGSHRIQSNPDEQSRLRLAGCTLAPLGFHLQGPARQGELGVGPLRLWPGGLCVSRSVGDLDAGPEVVPLPHIRQVILPSAGARIIICSDGVWDLMSLSKAVKLCRFKPAAAASATLMGAVSRDLRLLDDASIIVVDLLPSDTTSWPTVALKTNPKPEKSGGLFACFRPELDEPDSRDLHTSAPGHLAFLADLDSLRIYPQLRAALQRSQIQHLATALNNAAGGKPGIDYTMHGTNGKVLLYRGYLENGGSQGGNGSMGRSNSSTAVAEVASEGGGANASNHSHHSNHSGGLLGLGDQAGKPLAHSAGNSEYESPVMAFGSLQGPRPSATALGQVA
;
A
#
# COMPACT_ATOMS: atom_id res chain seq x y z
N MET A 1 -0.93 20.11 -33.55
CA MET A 1 -0.67 18.65 -33.69
C MET A 1 0.64 18.27 -33.02
N ASP A 2 1.68 19.11 -33.09
CA ASP A 2 2.99 18.83 -32.48
C ASP A 2 2.94 18.70 -30.94
N ASN A 3 2.26 19.62 -30.25
CA ASN A 3 2.11 19.56 -28.79
C ASN A 3 1.43 18.29 -28.24
N VAL A 4 0.54 17.66 -29.03
CA VAL A 4 -0.15 16.42 -28.60
C VAL A 4 0.81 15.24 -28.70
N LYS A 5 1.55 15.13 -29.80
CA LYS A 5 2.57 14.08 -29.97
C LYS A 5 3.71 14.22 -28.95
N GLU A 6 4.10 15.45 -28.64
CA GLU A 6 5.09 15.72 -27.59
C GLU A 6 4.58 15.27 -26.22
N MET A 7 3.32 15.56 -25.88
CA MET A 7 2.70 15.10 -24.63
C MET A 7 2.61 13.57 -24.56
N GLU A 8 2.18 12.90 -25.64
CA GLU A 8 2.12 11.44 -25.70
C GLU A 8 3.50 10.79 -25.56
N SER A 9 4.51 11.36 -26.22
CA SER A 9 5.90 10.91 -26.11
C SER A 9 6.45 11.13 -24.70
N PHE A 10 6.17 12.27 -24.09
CA PHE A 10 6.58 12.55 -22.71
C PHE A 10 5.90 11.59 -21.73
N ALA A 11 4.60 11.35 -21.90
CA ALA A 11 3.85 10.41 -21.09
C ALA A 11 4.43 8.99 -21.19
N GLU A 12 4.84 8.53 -22.38
CA GLU A 12 5.53 7.25 -22.57
C GLU A 12 6.86 7.17 -21.83
N VAL A 13 7.67 8.24 -21.87
CA VAL A 13 8.93 8.29 -21.11
C VAL A 13 8.67 8.10 -19.62
N ILE A 14 7.64 8.74 -19.07
CA ILE A 14 7.29 8.58 -17.65
C ILE A 14 6.82 7.14 -17.35
N ARG A 15 6.04 6.51 -18.24
CA ARG A 15 5.59 5.11 -18.08
C ARG A 15 6.77 4.14 -18.07
N GLN A 16 7.70 4.27 -19.00
CA GLN A 16 8.90 3.44 -19.05
C GLN A 16 9.76 3.64 -17.79
N ALA A 17 10.02 4.90 -17.43
CA ALA A 17 10.87 5.22 -16.28
C ALA A 17 10.30 4.66 -14.97
N ILE A 18 8.98 4.78 -14.72
CA ILE A 18 8.38 4.22 -13.50
C ILE A 18 8.41 2.69 -13.51
N SER A 19 8.16 2.02 -14.64
CA SER A 19 8.23 0.56 -14.72
C SER A 19 9.65 0.02 -14.55
N GLU A 20 10.64 0.70 -15.13
CA GLU A 20 12.06 0.40 -14.91
C GLU A 20 12.47 0.59 -13.45
N THR A 21 11.94 1.64 -12.80
CA THR A 21 12.19 1.90 -11.38
C THR A 21 11.67 0.77 -10.50
N PHE A 22 10.49 0.22 -10.79
CA PHE A 22 9.96 -0.92 -10.04
C PHE A 22 10.84 -2.18 -10.19
N VAL A 23 11.32 -2.47 -11.41
CA VAL A 23 12.26 -3.58 -11.65
C VAL A 23 13.57 -3.38 -10.90
N ARG A 24 14.13 -2.17 -10.94
CA ARG A 24 15.36 -1.85 -10.23
C ARG A 24 15.17 -1.98 -8.72
N LEU A 25 14.09 -1.42 -8.18
CA LEU A 25 13.75 -1.51 -6.76
C LEU A 25 13.67 -2.96 -6.29
N ASP A 26 13.04 -3.81 -7.09
CA ASP A 26 12.93 -5.24 -6.79
C ASP A 26 14.28 -5.96 -6.84
N ASN A 27 15.07 -5.73 -7.88
CA ASN A 27 16.41 -6.31 -7.99
C ASN A 27 17.32 -5.89 -6.82
N ASP A 28 17.30 -4.59 -6.48
CA ASP A 28 18.07 -4.04 -5.35
C ASP A 28 17.60 -4.66 -4.01
N TRP A 29 16.28 -4.86 -3.83
CA TRP A 29 15.73 -5.49 -2.63
C TRP A 29 16.05 -6.98 -2.52
N ILE A 30 15.92 -7.73 -3.61
CA ILE A 30 16.23 -9.16 -3.65
C ILE A 30 17.72 -9.38 -3.42
N ALA A 31 18.59 -8.49 -3.91
CA ALA A 31 20.03 -8.56 -3.65
C ALA A 31 20.38 -8.45 -2.15
N VAL A 32 19.52 -7.82 -1.33
CA VAL A 32 19.66 -7.79 0.14
C VAL A 32 19.39 -9.17 0.75
N GLY A 33 18.58 -10.01 0.08
CA GLY A 33 18.26 -11.38 0.52
C GLY A 33 17.17 -11.47 1.59
N HIS A 34 16.36 -10.42 1.77
CA HIS A 34 15.19 -10.47 2.67
C HIS A 34 13.98 -11.08 1.96
N MET A 35 13.16 -11.85 2.69
CA MET A 35 11.97 -12.53 2.11
C MET A 35 10.71 -11.67 2.15
N SER A 36 10.77 -10.48 2.76
CA SER A 36 9.58 -9.62 2.89
C SER A 36 9.29 -8.94 1.57
N GLY A 37 8.02 -8.73 1.27
CA GLY A 37 7.59 -7.88 0.17
C GLY A 37 6.71 -6.73 0.59
N THR A 38 6.32 -5.94 -0.41
CA THR A 38 5.46 -4.78 -0.24
C THR A 38 4.66 -4.51 -1.52
N THR A 39 3.43 -4.04 -1.32
CA THR A 39 2.62 -3.43 -2.39
C THR A 39 3.12 -2.01 -2.65
N VAL A 40 2.87 -1.47 -3.84
CA VAL A 40 3.26 -0.09 -4.17
C VAL A 40 2.19 0.54 -5.04
N THR A 41 1.58 1.61 -4.54
CA THR A 41 0.77 2.54 -5.33
C THR A 41 1.50 3.89 -5.39
N ALA A 42 2.05 4.22 -6.56
CA ALA A 42 2.83 5.43 -6.77
C ALA A 42 2.09 6.40 -7.70
N ALA A 43 2.00 7.67 -7.31
CA ALA A 43 1.42 8.74 -8.13
C ALA A 43 2.48 9.80 -8.46
N ILE A 44 2.69 10.07 -9.74
CA ILE A 44 3.58 11.11 -10.26
C ILE A 44 2.71 12.18 -10.93
N VAL A 45 2.87 13.43 -10.49
CA VAL A 45 2.17 14.60 -11.05
C VAL A 45 3.19 15.54 -11.68
N ILE A 46 3.08 15.77 -12.99
CA ILE A 46 3.94 16.70 -13.74
C ILE A 46 3.04 17.65 -14.53
N GLY A 47 2.92 18.90 -14.07
CA GLY A 47 1.92 19.82 -14.60
C GLY A 47 0.52 19.22 -14.45
N TYR A 48 -0.18 19.03 -15.58
CA TYR A 48 -1.50 18.40 -15.62
C TYR A 48 -1.46 16.88 -15.85
N LEU A 49 -0.29 16.30 -16.15
CA LEU A 49 -0.16 14.85 -16.34
C LEU A 49 -0.12 14.16 -14.97
N LEU A 50 -1.12 13.31 -14.72
CA LEU A 50 -1.13 12.37 -13.60
C LEU A 50 -0.80 10.97 -14.12
N THR A 51 0.23 10.35 -13.56
CA THR A 51 0.59 8.94 -13.78
C THR A 51 0.46 8.19 -12.47
N VAL A 52 -0.35 7.15 -12.43
CA VAL A 52 -0.44 6.23 -11.30
C VAL A 52 0.02 4.84 -11.72
N ALA A 53 0.95 4.27 -10.97
CA ALA A 53 1.46 2.92 -11.13
C ALA A 53 1.14 2.08 -9.89
N ASN A 54 0.62 0.88 -10.07
CA ASN A 54 0.18 0.01 -8.98
C ASN A 54 0.70 -1.42 -9.12
N ILE A 55 1.23 -1.97 -8.03
CA ILE A 55 1.37 -3.41 -7.78
C ILE A 55 0.76 -3.74 -6.42
N GLY A 56 0.14 -4.91 -6.31
CA GLY A 56 -0.60 -5.31 -5.11
C GLY A 56 -2.04 -4.83 -5.11
N ASP A 57 -2.61 -4.69 -3.93
CA ASP A 57 -4.05 -4.48 -3.68
C ASP A 57 -4.37 -3.23 -2.87
N SER A 58 -3.38 -2.35 -2.69
CA SER A 58 -3.65 -0.94 -2.46
C SER A 58 -4.29 -0.32 -3.72
N SER A 59 -5.08 0.74 -3.51
CA SER A 59 -5.81 1.41 -4.59
C SER A 59 -5.78 2.93 -4.43
N ALA A 60 -5.96 3.61 -5.56
CA ALA A 60 -6.15 5.06 -5.61
C ALA A 60 -7.41 5.42 -6.41
N VAL A 61 -8.10 6.48 -5.99
CA VAL A 61 -9.27 7.02 -6.69
C VAL A 61 -9.09 8.53 -6.91
N LEU A 62 -9.44 8.99 -8.11
CA LEU A 62 -9.54 10.39 -8.49
C LEU A 62 -10.97 10.87 -8.32
N ASP A 63 -11.16 12.03 -7.71
CA ASP A 63 -12.43 12.76 -7.65
C ASP A 63 -12.26 14.09 -8.39
N THR A 64 -13.10 14.37 -9.37
CA THR A 64 -13.15 15.66 -10.10
C THR A 64 -14.28 16.56 -9.59
N GLY A 65 -15.03 16.07 -8.60
CA GLY A 65 -16.24 16.69 -8.05
C GLY A 65 -17.51 16.30 -8.80
N CYS A 66 -17.41 16.07 -10.12
CA CYS A 66 -18.51 15.59 -10.95
C CYS A 66 -18.42 14.08 -11.25
N SER A 67 -17.21 13.52 -11.39
CA SER A 67 -16.97 12.09 -11.62
C SER A 67 -15.91 11.54 -10.67
N ILE A 68 -15.87 10.21 -10.57
CA ILE A 68 -14.79 9.49 -9.88
C ILE A 68 -14.15 8.51 -10.85
N LEU A 69 -12.84 8.30 -10.73
CA LEU A 69 -12.12 7.34 -11.55
C LEU A 69 -11.17 6.56 -10.66
N GLU A 70 -11.30 5.24 -10.59
CA GLU A 70 -10.24 4.40 -10.03
C GLU A 70 -8.94 4.63 -10.82
N LEU A 71 -7.79 4.78 -10.17
CA LEU A 71 -6.51 5.05 -10.82
C LEU A 71 -5.62 3.79 -10.92
N THR A 72 -6.09 2.67 -10.39
CA THR A 72 -5.31 1.46 -10.14
C THR A 72 -6.03 0.22 -10.62
N GLY A 73 -5.29 -0.76 -11.13
CA GLY A 73 -5.74 -2.15 -11.26
C GLY A 73 -5.28 -2.96 -10.05
N SER A 74 -6.22 -3.60 -9.35
CA SER A 74 -5.90 -4.46 -8.21
C SER A 74 -5.28 -5.78 -8.66
N HIS A 75 -4.17 -6.16 -8.00
CA HIS A 75 -3.49 -7.43 -8.19
C HIS A 75 -3.85 -8.47 -7.11
N ARG A 76 -4.96 -8.26 -6.39
CA ARG A 76 -5.54 -9.24 -5.46
C ARG A 76 -6.00 -10.48 -6.23
N ILE A 77 -5.43 -11.64 -5.88
CA ILE A 77 -5.64 -12.90 -6.61
C ILE A 77 -7.12 -13.28 -6.63
N GLN A 78 -7.82 -13.11 -5.50
CA GLN A 78 -9.23 -13.48 -5.35
C GLN A 78 -10.15 -12.83 -6.40
N SER A 79 -9.87 -11.58 -6.78
CA SER A 79 -10.71 -10.76 -7.67
C SER A 79 -10.12 -10.56 -9.07
N ASN A 80 -8.91 -11.06 -9.35
CA ASN A 80 -8.23 -10.85 -10.63
C ASN A 80 -8.09 -12.16 -11.44
N PRO A 81 -9.04 -12.50 -12.32
CA PRO A 81 -9.02 -13.74 -13.10
C PRO A 81 -7.89 -13.80 -14.14
N ASP A 82 -7.42 -12.65 -14.64
CA ASP A 82 -6.30 -12.57 -15.57
C ASP A 82 -5.00 -13.01 -14.88
N GLU A 83 -4.73 -12.49 -13.69
CA GLU A 83 -3.57 -12.89 -12.89
C GLU A 83 -3.69 -14.33 -12.40
N GLN A 84 -4.89 -14.80 -12.04
CA GLN A 84 -5.10 -16.22 -11.73
C GLN A 84 -4.73 -17.12 -12.92
N SER A 85 -5.14 -16.73 -14.12
CA SER A 85 -4.85 -17.49 -15.34
C SER A 85 -3.35 -17.49 -15.64
N ARG A 86 -2.69 -16.32 -15.53
CA ARG A 86 -1.24 -16.19 -15.68
C ARG A 86 -0.48 -17.11 -14.71
N LEU A 87 -0.84 -17.08 -13.44
CA LEU A 87 -0.18 -17.88 -12.40
C LEU A 87 -0.40 -19.39 -12.61
N ARG A 88 -1.62 -19.82 -12.95
CA ARG A 88 -1.90 -21.24 -13.25
C ARG A 88 -1.15 -21.72 -14.49
N LEU A 89 -1.07 -20.91 -15.54
CA LEU A 89 -0.29 -21.23 -16.75
C LEU A 89 1.21 -21.34 -16.46
N ALA A 90 1.72 -20.58 -15.50
CA ALA A 90 3.09 -20.68 -15.01
C ALA A 90 3.32 -21.86 -14.05
N GLY A 91 2.30 -22.69 -13.79
CA GLY A 91 2.39 -23.86 -12.92
C GLY A 91 2.27 -23.56 -11.43
N CYS A 92 1.91 -22.33 -11.05
CA CYS A 92 1.69 -21.97 -9.65
C CYS A 92 0.42 -22.62 -9.10
N THR A 93 0.43 -22.92 -7.80
CA THR A 93 -0.76 -23.41 -7.10
C THR A 93 -1.54 -22.24 -6.52
N LEU A 94 -2.84 -22.16 -6.82
CA LEU A 94 -3.75 -21.20 -6.22
C LEU A 94 -4.77 -21.93 -5.36
N ALA A 95 -4.73 -21.71 -4.04
CA ALA A 95 -5.64 -22.33 -3.10
C ALA A 95 -5.82 -21.44 -1.85
N PRO A 96 -6.98 -21.46 -1.19
CA PRO A 96 -7.12 -20.92 0.17
C PRO A 96 -6.20 -21.64 1.16
N LEU A 97 -6.11 -21.16 2.40
CA LEU A 97 -5.39 -21.87 3.46
C LEU A 97 -6.08 -23.19 3.79
N GLY A 98 -5.31 -24.23 4.12
CA GLY A 98 -5.86 -25.44 4.71
C GLY A 98 -6.54 -25.16 6.05
N PHE A 99 -7.43 -26.06 6.51
CA PHE A 99 -8.14 -25.91 7.79
C PHE A 99 -7.20 -25.86 9.00
N HIS A 100 -5.97 -26.37 8.87
CA HIS A 100 -4.93 -26.28 9.88
C HIS A 100 -4.21 -24.92 9.90
N LEU A 101 -4.66 -23.96 9.10
CA LEU A 101 -4.06 -22.62 8.90
C LEU A 101 -2.60 -22.68 8.42
N GLN A 102 -2.24 -23.77 7.72
CA GLN A 102 -0.91 -24.00 7.18
C GLN A 102 -1.06 -24.56 5.77
N GLY A 103 -0.24 -24.05 4.85
CA GLY A 103 -0.20 -24.53 3.47
C GLY A 103 -1.52 -24.38 2.68
N PRO A 104 -1.52 -24.84 1.42
CA PRO A 104 -2.71 -24.83 0.58
C PRO A 104 -3.75 -25.84 1.06
N ALA A 105 -5.03 -25.48 0.95
CA ALA A 105 -6.14 -26.43 1.10
C ALA A 105 -6.00 -27.59 0.08
N ARG A 106 -6.33 -28.81 0.50
CA ARG A 106 -6.23 -29.97 -0.39
C ARG A 106 -7.31 -29.90 -1.46
N GLN A 107 -7.09 -30.62 -2.56
CA GLN A 107 -8.08 -30.72 -3.62
C GLN A 107 -9.41 -31.28 -3.06
N GLY A 108 -10.49 -30.51 -3.24
CA GLY A 108 -11.83 -30.84 -2.73
C GLY A 108 -12.14 -30.29 -1.33
N GLU A 109 -11.17 -29.71 -0.63
CA GLU A 109 -11.40 -28.96 0.61
C GLU A 109 -11.78 -27.50 0.28
N LEU A 110 -12.71 -26.92 1.04
CA LEU A 110 -13.09 -25.51 0.89
C LEU A 110 -11.97 -24.56 1.37
N GLY A 111 -11.17 -24.99 2.35
CA GLY A 111 -10.13 -24.16 2.97
C GLY A 111 -10.67 -22.99 3.78
N VAL A 112 -9.79 -22.05 4.14
CA VAL A 112 -10.07 -20.88 4.96
C VAL A 112 -9.51 -19.62 4.29
N GLY A 113 -10.33 -18.56 4.25
CA GLY A 113 -9.91 -17.24 3.78
C GLY A 113 -9.80 -17.11 2.26
N PRO A 114 -9.15 -16.04 1.77
CA PRO A 114 -9.06 -15.75 0.33
C PRO A 114 -8.13 -16.73 -0.40
N LEU A 115 -8.27 -16.75 -1.73
CA LEU A 115 -7.37 -17.46 -2.62
C LEU A 115 -5.94 -16.92 -2.49
N ARG A 116 -4.97 -17.82 -2.32
CA ARG A 116 -3.55 -17.49 -2.14
C ARG A 116 -2.68 -18.19 -3.17
N LEU A 117 -1.56 -17.55 -3.50
CA LEU A 117 -0.47 -18.10 -4.29
C LEU A 117 0.43 -18.97 -3.42
N TRP A 118 0.76 -20.16 -3.90
CA TRP A 118 1.69 -21.10 -3.26
C TRP A 118 2.86 -21.46 -4.18
N PRO A 119 4.10 -21.54 -3.65
CA PRO A 119 4.51 -21.31 -2.25
C PRO A 119 4.35 -19.84 -1.80
N GLY A 120 4.54 -19.55 -0.50
CA GLY A 120 4.50 -18.20 0.07
C GLY A 120 3.15 -17.76 0.68
N GLY A 121 2.03 -18.33 0.22
CA GLY A 121 0.71 -18.05 0.80
C GLY A 121 0.18 -16.63 0.58
N LEU A 122 0.67 -15.93 -0.45
CA LEU A 122 0.32 -14.52 -0.73
C LEU A 122 -1.10 -14.36 -1.28
N CYS A 123 -1.80 -13.29 -0.88
CA CYS A 123 -3.10 -12.91 -1.45
C CYS A 123 -2.98 -12.04 -2.72
N VAL A 124 -1.78 -11.56 -3.02
CA VAL A 124 -1.48 -10.69 -4.17
C VAL A 124 -0.59 -11.40 -5.18
N SER A 125 -0.74 -11.04 -6.45
CA SER A 125 -0.01 -11.63 -7.58
C SER A 125 1.23 -10.83 -7.99
N ARG A 126 1.37 -9.61 -7.48
CA ARG A 126 2.43 -8.66 -7.81
C ARG A 126 2.84 -7.88 -6.57
N SER A 127 4.14 -7.76 -6.35
CA SER A 127 4.76 -7.02 -5.26
C SER A 127 6.24 -6.77 -5.59
N VAL A 128 6.87 -5.88 -4.83
CA VAL A 128 8.33 -5.84 -4.70
C VAL A 128 8.71 -6.82 -3.59
N GLY A 129 9.75 -7.63 -3.78
CA GLY A 129 10.15 -8.66 -2.82
C GLY A 129 9.30 -9.93 -2.88
N ASP A 130 8.97 -10.51 -1.74
CA ASP A 130 8.31 -11.82 -1.61
C ASP A 130 9.01 -12.93 -2.42
N LEU A 131 10.32 -13.05 -2.23
CA LEU A 131 11.15 -13.99 -2.99
C LEU A 131 10.74 -15.46 -2.75
N ASP A 132 10.22 -15.76 -1.57
CA ASP A 132 9.76 -17.08 -1.14
C ASP A 132 8.46 -17.54 -1.83
N ALA A 133 7.68 -16.60 -2.39
CA ALA A 133 6.51 -16.90 -3.21
C ALA A 133 6.85 -17.27 -4.67
N GLY A 134 8.12 -17.08 -5.06
CA GLY A 134 8.65 -17.49 -6.36
C GLY A 134 8.67 -16.37 -7.41
N PRO A 135 9.16 -16.70 -8.62
CA PRO A 135 9.52 -15.73 -9.65
C PRO A 135 8.30 -15.17 -10.40
N GLU A 136 7.13 -15.75 -10.17
CA GLU A 136 5.89 -15.36 -10.82
C GLU A 136 5.14 -14.23 -10.10
N VAL A 137 5.58 -13.90 -8.88
CA VAL A 137 5.30 -12.59 -8.28
C VAL A 137 6.22 -11.59 -8.96
N VAL A 138 5.65 -10.62 -9.67
CA VAL A 138 6.43 -9.66 -10.47
C VAL A 138 6.20 -8.23 -10.02
N PRO A 139 7.23 -7.37 -10.02
CA PRO A 139 7.10 -5.96 -9.65
C PRO A 139 6.67 -5.10 -10.85
N LEU A 140 5.87 -5.62 -11.79
CA LEU A 140 5.51 -4.89 -13.01
C LEU A 140 4.12 -4.24 -12.84
N PRO A 141 4.02 -2.91 -12.86
CA PRO A 141 2.80 -2.23 -12.46
C PRO A 141 1.73 -2.22 -13.55
N HIS A 142 0.47 -2.20 -13.11
CA HIS A 142 -0.60 -1.57 -13.89
C HIS A 142 -0.40 -0.05 -13.85
N ILE A 143 -0.56 0.63 -14.98
CA ILE A 143 -0.39 2.07 -15.09
C ILE A 143 -1.65 2.70 -15.68
N ARG A 144 -2.13 3.75 -15.01
CA ARG A 144 -3.15 4.66 -15.53
C ARG A 144 -2.59 6.08 -15.66
N GLN A 145 -2.82 6.70 -16.82
CA GLN A 145 -2.47 8.10 -17.05
C GLN A 145 -3.66 8.92 -17.52
N VAL A 146 -3.80 10.09 -16.94
CA VAL A 146 -4.83 11.07 -17.27
C VAL A 146 -4.25 12.48 -17.29
N ILE A 147 -4.87 13.35 -18.09
CA ILE A 147 -4.70 14.79 -17.99
C ILE A 147 -5.78 15.32 -17.03
N LEU A 148 -5.31 15.98 -15.97
CA LEU A 148 -6.14 16.56 -14.93
C LEU A 148 -6.97 17.74 -15.48
N PRO A 149 -8.21 17.92 -15.01
CA PRO A 149 -9.01 19.07 -15.39
C PRO A 149 -8.42 20.36 -14.80
N SER A 150 -8.53 21.45 -15.55
CA SER A 150 -8.08 22.77 -15.08
C SER A 150 -8.84 23.29 -13.86
N ALA A 151 -10.03 22.75 -13.59
CA ALA A 151 -10.81 23.05 -12.38
C ALA A 151 -10.16 22.49 -11.10
N GLY A 152 -9.28 21.49 -11.22
CA GLY A 152 -8.66 20.77 -10.12
C GLY A 152 -9.32 19.40 -9.86
N ALA A 153 -8.62 18.56 -9.12
CA ALA A 153 -9.04 17.22 -8.73
C ALA A 153 -8.54 16.86 -7.32
N ARG A 154 -9.06 15.79 -6.73
CA ARG A 154 -8.54 15.18 -5.50
C ARG A 154 -8.16 13.73 -5.75
N ILE A 155 -7.01 13.31 -5.24
CA ILE A 155 -6.61 11.90 -5.20
C ILE A 155 -6.76 11.40 -3.76
N ILE A 156 -7.32 10.20 -3.60
CA ILE A 156 -7.30 9.44 -2.35
C ILE A 156 -6.56 8.13 -2.64
N ILE A 157 -5.45 7.89 -1.93
CA ILE A 157 -4.66 6.67 -2.01
C ILE A 157 -4.71 5.99 -0.64
N CYS A 158 -5.08 4.72 -0.60
CA CYS A 158 -5.07 3.97 0.66
C CYS A 158 -4.57 2.53 0.48
N SER A 159 -4.15 1.92 1.59
CA SER A 159 -3.98 0.47 1.70
C SER A 159 -5.33 -0.26 1.73
N ASP A 160 -5.29 -1.57 1.57
CA ASP A 160 -6.44 -2.48 1.70
C ASP A 160 -7.06 -2.47 3.10
N GLY A 161 -6.29 -2.16 4.16
CA GLY A 161 -6.85 -1.87 5.48
C GLY A 161 -7.94 -0.78 5.50
N VAL A 162 -8.04 0.06 4.46
CA VAL A 162 -9.17 0.98 4.23
C VAL A 162 -10.17 0.41 3.22
N TRP A 163 -9.69 -0.12 2.09
CA TRP A 163 -10.54 -0.52 0.97
C TRP A 163 -11.35 -1.79 1.22
N ASP A 164 -10.87 -2.69 2.09
CA ASP A 164 -11.64 -3.87 2.52
C ASP A 164 -12.83 -3.48 3.42
N LEU A 165 -12.83 -2.26 3.99
CA LEU A 165 -13.92 -1.73 4.79
C LEU A 165 -14.94 -0.91 3.97
N MET A 166 -14.52 -0.29 2.87
CA MET A 166 -15.39 0.60 2.09
C MET A 166 -15.01 0.67 0.62
N SER A 167 -16.05 0.82 -0.22
CA SER A 167 -15.84 1.10 -1.65
C SER A 167 -15.25 2.49 -1.90
N LEU A 168 -14.61 2.65 -3.07
CA LEU A 168 -14.05 3.91 -3.54
C LEU A 168 -15.10 5.04 -3.51
N SER A 169 -16.29 4.79 -4.05
CA SER A 169 -17.38 5.78 -4.09
C SER A 169 -17.85 6.18 -2.69
N LYS A 170 -17.85 5.25 -1.73
CA LYS A 170 -18.19 5.55 -0.32
C LYS A 170 -17.13 6.44 0.32
N ALA A 171 -15.84 6.16 0.12
CA ALA A 171 -14.75 7.00 0.61
C ALA A 171 -14.81 8.42 0.02
N VAL A 172 -15.04 8.54 -1.29
CA VAL A 172 -15.20 9.84 -1.95
C VAL A 172 -16.39 10.61 -1.38
N LYS A 173 -17.56 9.99 -1.22
CA LYS A 173 -18.76 10.62 -0.62
C LYS A 173 -18.48 11.15 0.80
N LEU A 174 -17.72 10.41 1.61
CA LEU A 174 -17.33 10.84 2.97
C LEU A 174 -16.37 12.04 2.97
N CYS A 175 -15.52 12.14 1.94
CA CYS A 175 -14.42 13.09 1.91
C CYS A 175 -14.70 14.37 1.11
N ARG A 176 -15.58 14.32 0.11
CA ARG A 176 -15.66 15.33 -0.97
C ARG A 176 -15.77 16.78 -0.48
N PHE A 177 -16.57 17.03 0.54
CA PHE A 177 -16.81 18.38 1.05
C PHE A 177 -15.96 18.72 2.29
N LYS A 178 -14.81 18.07 2.43
CA LYS A 178 -13.87 18.27 3.53
C LYS A 178 -12.50 18.71 2.99
N PRO A 179 -11.75 19.55 3.73
CA PRO A 179 -10.31 19.73 3.49
C PRO A 179 -9.55 18.40 3.57
N ALA A 180 -8.41 18.27 2.88
CA ALA A 180 -7.66 17.02 2.78
C ALA A 180 -7.35 16.37 4.14
N ALA A 181 -6.88 17.14 5.12
CA ALA A 181 -6.60 16.62 6.47
C ALA A 181 -7.84 16.07 7.18
N ALA A 182 -8.98 16.78 7.07
CA ALA A 182 -10.25 16.34 7.66
C ALA A 182 -10.85 15.13 6.91
N ALA A 183 -10.63 15.04 5.60
CA ALA A 183 -10.99 13.86 4.80
C ALA A 183 -10.21 12.62 5.28
N SER A 184 -8.88 12.72 5.39
CA SER A 184 -8.04 11.63 5.92
C SER A 184 -8.46 11.21 7.33
N ALA A 185 -8.65 12.15 8.24
CA ALA A 185 -9.14 11.87 9.60
C ALA A 185 -10.53 11.21 9.63
N THR A 186 -11.41 11.56 8.67
CA THR A 186 -12.74 10.92 8.54
C THR A 186 -12.62 9.45 8.12
N LEU A 187 -11.74 9.15 7.17
CA LEU A 187 -11.48 7.78 6.73
C LEU A 187 -10.83 6.96 7.85
N MET A 188 -9.82 7.50 8.51
CA MET A 188 -9.17 6.85 9.65
C MET A 188 -10.18 6.58 10.79
N GLY A 189 -11.03 7.55 11.13
CA GLY A 189 -12.08 7.36 12.12
C GLY A 189 -13.17 6.36 11.71
N ALA A 190 -13.33 6.07 10.41
CA ALA A 190 -14.18 4.97 9.96
C ALA A 190 -13.49 3.61 10.17
N VAL A 191 -12.19 3.50 9.86
CA VAL A 191 -11.37 2.31 10.12
C VAL A 191 -11.32 1.99 11.61
N SER A 192 -10.96 2.94 12.46
CA SER A 192 -10.80 2.69 13.91
C SER A 192 -12.09 2.29 14.64
N ARG A 193 -13.26 2.54 14.03
CA ARG A 193 -14.55 2.13 14.61
C ARG A 193 -14.97 0.73 14.19
N ASP A 194 -14.37 0.16 13.15
CA ASP A 194 -14.70 -1.18 12.68
C ASP A 194 -13.74 -2.21 13.25
N LEU A 195 -14.13 -2.83 14.36
CA LEU A 195 -13.31 -3.82 15.07
C LEU A 195 -13.22 -5.18 14.34
N ARG A 196 -13.87 -5.33 13.18
CA ARG A 196 -13.87 -6.59 12.42
C ARG A 196 -12.65 -6.74 11.52
N LEU A 197 -12.02 -5.62 11.15
CA LEU A 197 -10.82 -5.58 10.32
C LEU A 197 -9.67 -5.03 11.16
N LEU A 198 -8.68 -5.88 11.43
CA LEU A 198 -7.50 -5.56 12.25
C LEU A 198 -6.26 -5.49 11.37
N ASP A 199 -6.30 -4.62 10.36
CA ASP A 199 -5.19 -4.41 9.44
C ASP A 199 -4.61 -3.00 9.57
N ASP A 200 -3.36 -2.84 9.15
CA ASP A 200 -2.71 -1.53 9.12
C ASP A 200 -3.34 -0.65 8.03
N ALA A 201 -3.71 0.58 8.41
CA ALA A 201 -4.35 1.53 7.51
C ALA A 201 -3.45 2.73 7.21
N SER A 202 -3.12 2.89 5.93
CA SER A 202 -2.43 4.08 5.41
C SER A 202 -3.36 4.86 4.48
N ILE A 203 -3.42 6.19 4.65
CA ILE A 203 -4.31 7.09 3.90
C ILE A 203 -3.54 8.34 3.46
N ILE A 204 -3.55 8.63 2.17
CA ILE A 204 -3.04 9.86 1.58
C ILE A 204 -4.18 10.54 0.83
N VAL A 205 -4.43 11.82 1.14
CA VAL A 205 -5.39 12.66 0.42
C VAL A 205 -4.65 13.87 -0.14
N VAL A 206 -4.71 14.05 -1.46
CA VAL A 206 -4.02 15.14 -2.16
C VAL A 206 -5.02 15.96 -2.95
N ASP A 207 -5.03 17.27 -2.71
CA ASP A 207 -5.81 18.23 -3.48
C ASP A 207 -4.92 18.83 -4.58
N LEU A 208 -5.26 18.57 -5.84
CA LEU A 208 -4.58 19.07 -7.03
C LEU A 208 -5.37 20.26 -7.58
N LEU A 209 -5.05 21.45 -7.08
CA LEU A 209 -5.85 22.67 -7.29
C LEU A 209 -5.15 23.64 -8.25
N PRO A 210 -5.91 24.45 -9.01
CA PRO A 210 -5.34 25.42 -9.95
C PRO A 210 -4.64 26.60 -9.28
N SER A 211 -4.97 26.89 -8.01
CA SER A 211 -4.32 27.94 -7.21
C SER A 211 -4.36 27.60 -5.72
N ASP A 212 -3.39 28.10 -4.97
CA ASP A 212 -3.29 27.93 -3.51
C ASP A 212 -4.42 28.62 -2.73
N THR A 213 -5.15 29.53 -3.38
CA THR A 213 -6.32 30.22 -2.82
C THR A 213 -7.61 29.43 -2.98
N THR A 214 -7.59 28.36 -3.76
CA THR A 214 -8.73 27.50 -4.01
C THR A 214 -8.78 26.39 -2.96
N SER A 215 -9.97 25.96 -2.55
CA SER A 215 -10.15 24.78 -1.71
C SER A 215 -10.89 23.68 -2.48
N TRP A 216 -10.55 22.42 -2.24
CA TRP A 216 -11.24 21.29 -2.86
C TRP A 216 -12.77 21.33 -2.65
N PRO A 217 -13.31 21.59 -1.44
CA PRO A 217 -14.76 21.73 -1.28
C PRO A 217 -15.39 22.78 -2.20
N THR A 218 -14.68 23.88 -2.47
CA THR A 218 -15.14 24.90 -3.42
C THR A 218 -15.15 24.39 -4.85
N VAL A 219 -14.11 23.66 -5.27
CA VAL A 219 -14.05 23.03 -6.61
C VAL A 219 -15.20 22.04 -6.77
N ALA A 220 -15.35 21.11 -5.83
CA ALA A 220 -16.38 20.07 -5.87
C ALA A 220 -17.81 20.63 -5.90
N LEU A 221 -18.05 21.78 -5.25
CA LEU A 221 -19.35 22.47 -5.32
C LEU A 221 -19.60 23.13 -6.68
N LYS A 222 -18.56 23.66 -7.33
CA LYS A 222 -18.67 24.33 -8.64
C LYS A 222 -18.85 23.33 -9.78
N THR A 223 -18.14 22.20 -9.74
CA THR A 223 -18.21 21.18 -10.80
C THR A 223 -19.47 20.31 -10.72
N ASN A 224 -20.16 20.31 -9.58
CA ASN A 224 -21.40 19.56 -9.36
C ASN A 224 -22.50 20.46 -8.77
N PRO A 225 -23.07 21.40 -9.57
CA PRO A 225 -24.13 22.27 -9.11
C PRO A 225 -25.39 21.46 -8.76
N LYS A 226 -26.10 21.88 -7.70
CA LYS A 226 -27.42 21.30 -7.36
C LYS A 226 -28.34 21.37 -8.58
N PRO A 227 -29.15 20.34 -8.88
CA PRO A 227 -30.20 20.47 -9.88
C PRO A 227 -31.15 21.60 -9.45
N GLU A 228 -31.43 22.54 -10.36
CA GLU A 228 -32.16 23.79 -10.06
C GLU A 228 -33.60 23.57 -9.55
N LYS A 229 -34.12 22.34 -9.49
CA LYS A 229 -35.48 22.03 -9.02
C LYS A 229 -35.54 20.71 -8.26
N SER A 230 -35.20 20.72 -6.98
CA SER A 230 -35.69 19.70 -6.05
C SER A 230 -36.05 20.33 -4.70
N GLY A 231 -37.07 21.19 -4.70
CA GLY A 231 -37.72 21.70 -3.49
C GLY A 231 -38.67 20.68 -2.88
N GLY A 232 -38.17 19.50 -2.52
CA GLY A 232 -38.97 18.43 -1.94
C GLY A 232 -38.15 17.47 -1.10
N LEU A 233 -38.82 16.64 -0.29
CA LEU A 233 -38.26 15.70 0.70
C LEU A 233 -37.20 14.69 0.17
N PHE A 234 -36.94 14.68 -1.15
CA PHE A 234 -35.98 13.84 -1.86
C PHE A 234 -34.71 14.59 -2.35
N ALA A 235 -34.53 15.87 -2.00
CA ALA A 235 -33.36 16.68 -2.35
C ALA A 235 -32.00 16.13 -1.84
N CYS A 236 -32.03 15.07 -1.04
CA CYS A 236 -30.87 14.36 -0.51
C CYS A 236 -30.35 13.25 -1.45
N PHE A 237 -31.11 12.88 -2.49
CA PHE A 237 -30.64 11.92 -3.50
C PHE A 237 -29.85 12.67 -4.57
N ARG A 238 -28.54 12.81 -4.34
CA ARG A 238 -27.61 13.14 -5.42
C ARG A 238 -27.47 11.91 -6.32
N PRO A 239 -27.35 12.10 -7.64
CA PRO A 239 -27.01 10.99 -8.54
C PRO A 239 -25.79 10.22 -8.02
N GLU A 240 -25.78 8.91 -8.26
CA GLU A 240 -24.55 8.11 -8.17
C GLU A 240 -23.47 8.83 -8.98
N LEU A 241 -22.23 8.82 -8.52
CA LEU A 241 -21.16 9.42 -9.29
C LEU A 241 -20.86 8.52 -10.46
N ASP A 242 -20.96 9.08 -11.66
CA ASP A 242 -20.64 8.34 -12.87
C ASP A 242 -19.12 8.07 -12.87
N GLU A 243 -18.77 6.80 -13.06
CA GLU A 243 -17.43 6.41 -13.49
C GLU A 243 -17.31 6.85 -14.96
N PRO A 244 -16.27 7.61 -15.35
CA PRO A 244 -16.13 8.09 -16.71
C PRO A 244 -15.96 6.91 -17.68
N ASP A 245 -16.69 6.92 -18.81
CA ASP A 245 -16.46 5.96 -19.88
C ASP A 245 -15.08 6.24 -20.50
N SER A 246 -14.24 5.21 -20.57
CA SER A 246 -12.88 5.22 -21.13
C SER A 246 -12.74 5.80 -22.55
N ARG A 247 -13.86 6.09 -23.23
CA ARG A 247 -13.92 6.51 -24.64
C ARG A 247 -14.16 8.02 -24.85
N ASP A 248 -14.48 8.78 -23.81
CA ASP A 248 -14.77 10.22 -23.97
C ASP A 248 -13.49 11.08 -23.88
N LEU A 249 -12.65 10.96 -24.91
CA LEU A 249 -11.41 11.75 -25.07
C LEU A 249 -11.64 13.24 -25.39
N HIS A 250 -12.88 13.64 -25.70
CA HIS A 250 -13.18 14.96 -26.24
C HIS A 250 -14.49 15.54 -25.71
N THR A 251 -14.52 15.96 -24.44
CA THR A 251 -15.45 17.02 -24.04
C THR A 251 -14.75 18.04 -23.15
N SER A 252 -14.86 19.31 -23.52
CA SER A 252 -14.24 20.46 -22.84
C SER A 252 -15.04 20.93 -21.62
N ALA A 253 -15.83 20.05 -21.02
CA ALA A 253 -16.67 20.39 -19.87
C ALA A 253 -15.84 20.45 -18.58
N PRO A 254 -16.13 21.38 -17.64
CA PRO A 254 -15.44 21.44 -16.35
C PRO A 254 -15.52 20.11 -15.60
N GLY A 255 -14.35 19.54 -15.24
CA GLY A 255 -14.25 18.28 -14.49
C GLY A 255 -14.20 17.02 -15.35
N HIS A 256 -14.27 17.13 -16.67
CA HIS A 256 -14.04 15.98 -17.56
C HIS A 256 -12.56 15.60 -17.59
N LEU A 257 -12.27 14.29 -17.54
CA LEU A 257 -10.91 13.75 -17.56
C LEU A 257 -10.51 13.41 -18.99
N ALA A 258 -9.28 13.76 -19.37
CA ALA A 258 -8.70 13.28 -20.62
C ALA A 258 -7.83 12.05 -20.33
N PHE A 259 -8.23 10.89 -20.85
CA PHE A 259 -7.53 9.64 -20.66
C PHE A 259 -6.31 9.54 -21.59
N LEU A 260 -5.17 9.03 -21.11
CA LEU A 260 -3.98 8.84 -21.95
C LEU A 260 -3.54 7.38 -22.04
N ALA A 261 -3.57 6.64 -20.94
CA ALA A 261 -3.14 5.24 -20.94
C ALA A 261 -3.83 4.43 -19.85
N ASP A 262 -4.25 3.20 -20.19
CA ASP A 262 -4.60 2.11 -19.28
C ASP A 262 -3.79 0.92 -19.72
N LEU A 263 -2.74 0.54 -19.00
CA LEU A 263 -1.91 -0.54 -19.45
C LEU A 263 -1.31 -1.38 -18.35
N ASP A 264 -0.99 -2.61 -18.72
CA ASP A 264 -0.25 -3.54 -17.89
C ASP A 264 1.21 -3.57 -18.38
N SER A 265 2.13 -3.09 -17.56
CA SER A 265 3.57 -3.04 -17.89
C SER A 265 4.14 -4.42 -18.21
N LEU A 266 3.59 -5.49 -17.61
CA LEU A 266 4.01 -6.86 -17.91
C LEU A 266 3.74 -7.25 -19.37
N ARG A 267 2.67 -6.71 -19.96
CA ARG A 267 2.28 -6.97 -21.37
C ARG A 267 3.01 -6.03 -22.33
N ILE A 268 3.13 -4.75 -21.96
CA ILE A 268 3.65 -3.70 -22.86
C ILE A 268 5.18 -3.66 -22.88
N TYR A 269 5.85 -3.98 -21.77
CA TYR A 269 7.30 -3.92 -21.64
C TYR A 269 7.89 -5.29 -21.30
N PRO A 270 7.77 -6.30 -22.18
CA PRO A 270 8.22 -7.67 -21.89
C PRO A 270 9.73 -7.76 -21.60
N GLN A 271 10.53 -6.84 -22.13
CA GLN A 271 11.96 -6.73 -21.82
C GLN A 271 12.23 -6.47 -20.34
N LEU A 272 11.32 -5.79 -19.63
CA LEU A 272 11.48 -5.50 -18.20
C LEU A 272 11.32 -6.76 -17.35
N ARG A 273 10.45 -7.70 -17.76
CA ARG A 273 10.39 -9.02 -17.10
C ARG A 273 11.71 -9.77 -17.25
N ALA A 274 12.33 -9.70 -18.43
CA ALA A 274 13.62 -10.35 -18.68
C ALA A 274 14.78 -9.76 -17.86
N ALA A 275 14.64 -8.52 -17.37
CA ALA A 275 15.62 -7.85 -16.52
C ALA A 275 15.50 -8.20 -15.02
N LEU A 276 14.51 -9.00 -14.61
CA LEU A 276 14.34 -9.42 -13.22
C LEU A 276 15.38 -10.47 -12.81
N GLN A 277 15.98 -10.30 -11.63
CA GLN A 277 17.02 -11.19 -11.09
C GLN A 277 16.46 -12.34 -10.21
N ARG A 278 15.14 -12.41 -10.04
CA ARG A 278 14.42 -13.42 -9.24
C ARG A 278 14.83 -14.86 -9.56
N SER A 279 14.95 -15.21 -10.85
CA SER A 279 15.26 -16.57 -11.30
C SER A 279 16.67 -17.02 -10.95
N GLN A 280 17.65 -16.10 -10.94
CA GLN A 280 19.04 -16.42 -10.62
C GLN A 280 19.23 -16.67 -9.12
N ILE A 281 18.47 -15.98 -8.28
CA ILE A 281 18.63 -16.01 -6.82
C ILE A 281 17.84 -17.17 -6.19
N GLN A 282 16.75 -17.63 -6.81
CA GLN A 282 16.01 -18.79 -6.30
C GLN A 282 16.84 -20.09 -6.37
N HIS A 283 17.70 -20.25 -7.39
CA HIS A 283 18.67 -21.36 -7.42
C HIS A 283 19.63 -21.30 -6.23
N LEU A 284 20.04 -20.09 -5.81
CA LEU A 284 20.90 -19.87 -4.67
C LEU A 284 20.17 -20.12 -3.34
N ALA A 285 18.94 -19.62 -3.18
CA ALA A 285 18.11 -19.85 -1.99
C ALA A 285 17.74 -21.33 -1.83
N THR A 286 17.42 -22.02 -2.93
CA THR A 286 17.16 -23.46 -2.94
C THR A 286 18.43 -24.24 -2.61
N ALA A 287 19.58 -23.85 -3.15
CA ALA A 287 20.88 -24.46 -2.81
C ALA A 287 21.27 -24.24 -1.35
N LEU A 288 21.01 -23.05 -0.78
CA LEU A 288 21.27 -22.72 0.62
C LEU A 288 20.33 -23.47 1.57
N ASN A 289 19.03 -23.58 1.24
CA ASN A 289 18.08 -24.38 2.02
C ASN A 289 18.42 -25.89 1.99
N ASN A 290 18.85 -26.41 0.85
CA ASN A 290 19.33 -27.78 0.72
C ASN A 290 20.66 -28.01 1.47
N ALA A 291 21.55 -27.01 1.51
CA ALA A 291 22.81 -27.07 2.25
C ALA A 291 22.62 -26.94 3.77
N ALA A 292 21.59 -26.23 4.22
CA ALA A 292 21.25 -26.05 5.64
C ALA A 292 20.44 -27.23 6.23
N GLY A 293 20.19 -28.29 5.46
CA GLY A 293 19.42 -29.46 5.92
C GLY A 293 17.94 -29.17 6.22
N GLY A 294 17.39 -28.10 5.64
CA GLY A 294 15.98 -27.74 5.81
C GLY A 294 15.06 -28.80 5.21
N LYS A 295 14.12 -29.32 6.00
CA LYS A 295 13.10 -30.24 5.50
C LYS A 295 12.24 -29.53 4.43
N PRO A 296 11.94 -30.16 3.28
CA PRO A 296 11.02 -29.59 2.32
C PRO A 296 9.62 -29.53 2.95
N GLY A 297 9.11 -28.31 3.17
CA GLY A 297 7.78 -28.08 3.77
C GLY A 297 7.71 -27.05 4.90
N ILE A 298 8.76 -26.27 5.17
CA ILE A 298 8.65 -25.16 6.11
C ILE A 298 7.89 -24.02 5.41
N ASP A 299 6.64 -23.84 5.84
CA ASP A 299 5.80 -22.68 5.56
C ASP A 299 6.45 -21.45 6.20
N TYR A 300 6.91 -20.49 5.39
CA TYR A 300 7.54 -19.25 5.85
C TYR A 300 6.51 -18.13 6.11
N THR A 301 5.21 -18.46 6.15
CA THR A 301 4.17 -17.50 6.58
C THR A 301 4.50 -17.00 7.99
N MET A 302 5.17 -15.85 8.06
CA MET A 302 5.49 -15.16 9.31
C MET A 302 4.20 -14.58 9.87
N HIS A 303 3.56 -15.30 10.78
CA HIS A 303 2.59 -14.69 11.67
C HIS A 303 3.35 -13.77 12.62
N GLY A 304 3.05 -12.47 12.55
CA GLY A 304 3.66 -11.42 13.37
C GLY A 304 3.78 -11.85 14.82
N THR A 305 5.00 -12.20 15.23
CA THR A 305 5.34 -12.45 16.63
C THR A 305 6.57 -11.63 16.95
N ASN A 306 6.42 -10.78 17.95
CA ASN A 306 7.45 -9.91 18.50
C ASN A 306 8.70 -10.74 18.88
N GLY A 307 9.73 -10.69 18.05
CA GLY A 307 10.98 -11.41 18.30
C GLY A 307 12.11 -10.79 17.50
N LYS A 308 13.11 -10.26 18.21
CA LYS A 308 14.33 -9.66 17.67
C LYS A 308 14.96 -10.57 16.61
N VAL A 309 15.03 -10.10 15.37
CA VAL A 309 15.82 -10.73 14.32
C VAL A 309 17.29 -10.32 14.51
N LEU A 310 18.13 -11.32 14.77
CA LEU A 310 19.59 -11.17 14.73
C LEU A 310 20.01 -10.96 13.28
N LEU A 311 20.46 -9.74 12.97
CA LEU A 311 21.04 -9.35 11.69
C LEU A 311 22.36 -10.11 11.45
N TYR A 312 22.44 -10.92 10.39
CA TYR A 312 23.71 -11.44 9.90
C TYR A 312 24.36 -10.38 9.00
N ARG A 313 25.26 -9.58 9.57
CA ARG A 313 26.05 -8.58 8.84
C ARG A 313 27.31 -9.23 8.28
N GLY A 314 27.23 -9.80 7.08
CA GLY A 314 28.39 -10.25 6.32
C GLY A 314 29.02 -9.09 5.55
N TYR A 315 30.10 -8.50 6.08
CA TYR A 315 30.96 -7.59 5.33
C TYR A 315 31.80 -8.39 4.32
N LEU A 316 31.81 -7.94 3.07
CA LEU A 316 32.89 -8.19 2.12
C LEU A 316 34.01 -7.19 2.44
N GLU A 317 35.16 -7.68 2.92
CA GLU A 317 36.42 -6.95 2.79
C GLU A 317 37.49 -7.88 2.20
N ASN A 318 37.98 -7.46 1.02
CA ASN A 318 39.25 -7.89 0.46
C ASN A 318 40.39 -7.28 1.29
N GLY A 319 41.34 -8.09 1.71
CA GLY A 319 42.60 -7.65 2.29
C GLY A 319 43.54 -8.83 2.48
N GLY A 320 44.61 -8.90 1.68
CA GLY A 320 45.51 -10.04 1.64
C GLY A 320 46.57 -10.09 2.74
N SER A 321 47.25 -11.25 2.71
CA SER A 321 48.65 -11.51 3.12
C SER A 321 48.94 -12.07 4.53
N GLN A 322 49.70 -13.17 4.48
CA GLN A 322 50.65 -13.75 5.44
C GLN A 322 50.16 -14.57 6.66
N GLY A 323 50.37 -15.89 6.55
CA GLY A 323 51.40 -16.59 7.34
C GLY A 323 51.06 -17.10 8.75
N GLY A 324 51.26 -18.41 8.99
CA GLY A 324 51.66 -18.91 10.31
C GLY A 324 50.87 -20.09 10.88
N ASN A 325 51.58 -21.19 11.13
CA ASN A 325 51.18 -22.42 11.82
C ASN A 325 50.50 -22.23 13.20
N GLY A 326 49.69 -23.21 13.62
CA GLY A 326 49.76 -23.71 15.00
C GLY A 326 48.49 -24.19 15.69
N SER A 327 48.42 -25.52 15.89
CA SER A 327 47.95 -26.24 17.09
C SER A 327 46.45 -26.41 17.40
N MET A 328 46.12 -27.69 17.55
CA MET A 328 44.96 -28.26 18.24
C MET A 328 44.83 -27.83 19.70
N GLY A 329 43.58 -27.80 20.19
CA GLY A 329 43.22 -27.79 21.61
C GLY A 329 41.74 -28.09 21.81
N ARG A 330 41.42 -29.31 22.27
CA ARG A 330 40.11 -29.72 22.83
C ARG A 330 40.07 -29.33 24.31
N SER A 331 38.94 -28.83 24.82
CA SER A 331 38.25 -29.38 26.02
C SER A 331 37.11 -28.48 26.57
N ASN A 332 35.94 -29.12 26.75
CA ASN A 332 35.00 -29.09 27.89
C ASN A 332 34.31 -27.80 28.41
N SER A 333 32.99 -27.81 28.21
CA SER A 333 31.87 -27.63 29.18
C SER A 333 32.04 -26.78 30.45
N SER A 334 31.10 -25.84 30.67
CA SER A 334 30.29 -25.79 31.91
C SER A 334 29.10 -24.83 31.79
N THR A 335 27.93 -25.35 32.12
CA THR A 335 26.65 -24.67 32.39
C THR A 335 26.73 -23.86 33.68
N ALA A 336 26.08 -22.70 33.75
CA ALA A 336 25.66 -22.08 35.01
C ALA A 336 24.33 -21.35 34.83
N VAL A 337 23.29 -21.93 35.45
CA VAL A 337 21.97 -21.35 35.68
C VAL A 337 21.99 -20.75 37.08
N ALA A 338 21.41 -19.56 37.26
CA ALA A 338 21.15 -18.98 38.58
C ALA A 338 19.65 -18.65 38.68
N GLU A 339 18.94 -19.45 39.48
CA GLU A 339 17.65 -19.10 40.10
C GLU A 339 17.92 -18.49 41.48
N VAL A 340 17.10 -17.51 41.88
CA VAL A 340 16.90 -17.13 43.28
C VAL A 340 15.40 -17.05 43.53
N ALA A 341 14.95 -17.82 44.51
CA ALA A 341 13.58 -17.92 45.00
C ALA A 341 13.29 -16.91 46.13
N SER A 342 12.00 -16.62 46.36
CA SER A 342 11.46 -16.43 47.72
C SER A 342 9.96 -16.73 47.77
N GLU A 343 9.56 -17.40 48.84
CA GLU A 343 8.34 -18.17 49.08
C GLU A 343 7.14 -17.40 49.63
N GLY A 344 6.00 -18.10 49.66
CA GLY A 344 4.91 -17.98 50.65
C GLY A 344 3.57 -17.57 50.04
N GLY A 345 2.46 -18.29 50.12
CA GLY A 345 2.04 -19.48 50.87
C GLY A 345 0.52 -19.39 51.05
N GLY A 346 -0.21 -20.51 50.94
CA GLY A 346 -1.62 -20.58 51.34
C GLY A 346 -2.53 -21.41 50.42
N ALA A 347 -2.77 -22.66 50.78
CA ALA A 347 -3.76 -23.55 50.18
C ALA A 347 -5.15 -23.35 50.83
N ASN A 348 -6.24 -23.50 50.06
CA ASN A 348 -7.39 -24.32 50.47
C ASN A 348 -8.37 -24.62 49.33
N ALA A 349 -9.12 -25.71 49.52
CA ALA A 349 -9.82 -26.50 48.52
C ALA A 349 -11.29 -26.11 48.23
N SER A 350 -11.73 -26.58 47.05
CA SER A 350 -13.03 -27.18 46.72
C SER A 350 -14.36 -26.39 46.73
N ASN A 351 -15.11 -26.68 45.66
CA ASN A 351 -16.56 -26.91 45.55
C ASN A 351 -17.52 -25.81 45.01
N HIS A 352 -18.12 -26.20 43.87
CA HIS A 352 -19.54 -26.16 43.48
C HIS A 352 -20.29 -24.82 43.26
N SER A 353 -20.73 -24.70 42.00
CA SER A 353 -22.13 -24.61 41.54
C SER A 353 -22.80 -23.25 41.30
N HIS A 354 -23.35 -23.20 40.07
CA HIS A 354 -24.69 -22.76 39.67
C HIS A 354 -25.14 -21.29 39.72
N HIS A 355 -25.52 -20.88 38.50
CA HIS A 355 -26.76 -20.22 38.09
C HIS A 355 -27.03 -18.73 38.38
N SER A 356 -27.14 -18.05 37.23
CA SER A 356 -28.30 -17.27 36.76
C SER A 356 -28.49 -15.82 37.19
N ASN A 357 -28.54 -15.00 36.13
CA ASN A 357 -29.47 -13.91 35.85
C ASN A 357 -29.80 -12.91 36.96
N HIS A 358 -29.48 -11.65 36.70
CA HIS A 358 -30.50 -10.60 36.78
C HIS A 358 -30.30 -9.49 35.76
N SER A 359 -31.40 -9.18 35.09
CA SER A 359 -31.68 -8.14 34.12
C SER A 359 -32.21 -6.86 34.78
N GLY A 360 -32.08 -5.72 34.08
CA GLY A 360 -32.81 -4.46 34.32
C GLY A 360 -32.00 -3.47 35.17
N GLY A 361 -31.88 -2.17 34.89
CA GLY A 361 -32.68 -1.21 34.13
C GLY A 361 -32.57 0.10 34.93
N LEU A 362 -31.93 1.15 34.39
CA LEU A 362 -32.54 2.34 33.79
C LEU A 362 -32.74 3.54 34.76
N LEU A 363 -32.24 4.71 34.32
CA LEU A 363 -32.57 6.12 34.66
C LEU A 363 -32.14 6.76 35.99
N GLY A 364 -31.59 7.98 35.88
CA GLY A 364 -31.63 8.99 36.95
C GLY A 364 -30.63 10.14 36.83
N LEU A 365 -31.10 11.29 36.35
CA LEU A 365 -30.44 12.59 36.16
C LEU A 365 -29.78 13.22 37.41
N GLY A 366 -28.79 14.11 37.22
CA GLY A 366 -28.28 14.98 38.28
C GLY A 366 -27.17 15.94 37.83
N ASP A 367 -27.41 17.22 37.98
CA ASP A 367 -26.82 18.39 37.32
C ASP A 367 -25.54 18.99 38.00
N GLN A 368 -24.85 19.87 37.26
CA GLN A 368 -24.04 21.05 37.67
C GLN A 368 -22.52 21.00 37.98
N ALA A 369 -21.79 21.69 37.09
CA ALA A 369 -20.89 22.84 37.29
C ALA A 369 -19.60 22.72 38.12
N GLY A 370 -18.46 23.02 37.47
CA GLY A 370 -17.20 23.37 38.12
C GLY A 370 -15.96 23.38 37.19
N LYS A 371 -15.71 24.51 36.52
CA LYS A 371 -14.36 24.96 36.11
C LYS A 371 -13.96 26.09 37.08
N PRO A 372 -12.70 26.54 37.19
CA PRO A 372 -11.48 26.17 36.45
C PRO A 372 -10.27 25.87 37.36
N LEU A 373 -9.14 25.43 36.80
CA LEU A 373 -7.80 25.83 37.28
C LEU A 373 -6.76 25.51 36.20
N ALA A 374 -5.99 26.55 35.86
CA ALA A 374 -4.86 26.50 34.95
C ALA A 374 -3.61 25.99 35.68
N HIS A 375 -2.80 25.18 35.01
CA HIS A 375 -1.36 25.13 35.25
C HIS A 375 -0.62 24.90 33.95
N SER A 376 0.40 25.73 33.76
CA SER A 376 1.34 25.80 32.65
C SER A 376 2.47 24.78 32.78
N ALA A 377 3.17 24.63 31.65
CA ALA A 377 4.59 24.28 31.47
C ALA A 377 4.91 22.82 31.18
N GLY A 378 5.63 22.63 30.07
CA GLY A 378 6.29 21.37 29.71
C GLY A 378 6.59 21.26 28.22
N ASN A 379 7.46 22.12 27.70
CA ASN A 379 8.13 21.92 26.41
C ASN A 379 8.92 20.60 26.45
N SER A 380 8.79 19.79 25.40
CA SER A 380 9.85 18.87 24.98
C SER A 380 9.81 18.76 23.46
N GLU A 381 10.75 19.46 22.85
CA GLU A 381 11.13 19.35 21.43
C GLU A 381 11.66 17.93 21.17
N TYR A 382 11.07 17.24 20.20
CA TYR A 382 11.73 16.10 19.54
C TYR A 382 12.21 16.60 18.18
N GLU A 383 13.47 17.02 18.13
CA GLU A 383 14.20 17.23 16.89
C GLU A 383 14.42 15.88 16.19
N SER A 384 13.87 15.74 14.98
CA SER A 384 14.29 14.70 14.03
C SER A 384 15.44 15.23 13.17
N PRO A 385 16.51 14.45 12.94
CA PRO A 385 17.63 14.91 12.12
C PRO A 385 17.23 14.91 10.64
N VAL A 386 16.97 16.11 10.11
CA VAL A 386 16.89 16.37 8.67
C VAL A 386 18.32 16.39 8.12
N MET A 387 18.68 15.36 7.33
CA MET A 387 19.90 15.39 6.52
C MET A 387 19.74 16.45 5.44
N ALA A 388 20.53 17.51 5.55
CA ALA A 388 20.61 18.61 4.59
C ALA A 388 21.15 18.11 3.25
N PHE A 389 20.31 18.11 2.21
CA PHE A 389 20.78 18.07 0.83
C PHE A 389 21.34 19.46 0.48
N GLY A 390 22.65 19.52 0.28
CA GLY A 390 23.36 20.72 -0.15
C GLY A 390 22.85 21.20 -1.50
N SER A 391 22.50 22.49 -1.55
CA SER A 391 22.17 23.22 -2.76
C SER A 391 23.38 23.34 -3.67
N LEU A 392 23.39 22.64 -4.81
CA LEU A 392 24.27 22.96 -5.93
C LEU A 392 23.65 24.12 -6.71
N GLN A 393 24.11 25.34 -6.42
CA GLN A 393 23.88 26.50 -7.27
C GLN A 393 24.78 26.42 -8.51
N GLY A 394 24.18 26.12 -9.66
CA GLY A 394 24.75 26.34 -11.00
C GLY A 394 23.99 27.47 -11.72
N PRO A 395 24.63 28.23 -12.63
CA PRO A 395 24.11 29.50 -13.11
C PRO A 395 22.89 29.35 -14.03
N ARG A 396 21.88 30.19 -13.79
CA ARG A 396 20.72 30.38 -14.69
C ARG A 396 21.15 31.12 -15.96
N PRO A 397 20.83 30.66 -17.17
CA PRO A 397 20.90 31.49 -18.36
C PRO A 397 19.71 32.47 -18.42
N SER A 398 20.03 33.72 -18.73
CA SER A 398 19.11 34.85 -18.88
C SER A 398 18.22 34.74 -20.12
N ALA A 399 17.00 35.25 -19.99
CA ALA A 399 15.94 35.30 -20.99
C ALA A 399 16.34 35.97 -22.32
N THR A 400 15.69 35.55 -23.41
CA THR A 400 15.49 36.40 -24.59
C THR A 400 14.05 36.24 -25.09
N ALA A 401 13.45 37.39 -25.36
CA ALA A 401 12.05 37.60 -25.66
C ALA A 401 11.63 37.15 -27.06
N LEU A 402 10.43 36.57 -27.16
CA LEU A 402 9.55 36.52 -28.33
C LEU A 402 8.12 36.54 -27.73
N GLY A 403 7.21 37.46 -27.98
CA GLY A 403 6.96 38.31 -29.14
C GLY A 403 5.47 38.20 -29.40
N GLN A 404 4.70 39.23 -29.02
CA GLN A 404 3.27 39.34 -29.30
C GLN A 404 3.02 39.22 -30.81
N VAL A 405 2.04 38.41 -31.21
CA VAL A 405 1.25 38.67 -32.43
C VAL A 405 -0.21 38.35 -32.12
N ALA A 406 -1.07 39.24 -32.65
CA ALA A 406 -2.49 39.46 -32.42
C ALA A 406 -3.42 38.24 -32.56
#